data_AF-A0A352KV32-F1
#
_entry.id   AF-A0A352KV32-F1
#
_cell.length_a   1.000
_cell.length_b   1.000
_cell.length_c   1.000
_cell.angle_alpha   90.00
_cell.angle_beta   90.00
_cell.angle_gamma   90.00
#
_symmetry.space_group_name_H-M   'P 1'
#
loop_
_entity.id
_entity.type
_entity.pdbx_description
1 polymer ?
#
loop_
_entity_poly.entity_id
_entity_poly.type
_entity_poly.pdbx_seq_one_letter_code
_entity_poly.pdbx_strand_id
1 'polypeptide(L)'
;MPAPRVIPPVPVRLPTRRSSLQCGLSALSAFAGLPVIRAAARSAAAAQPRSCILLWLDGGPSHLEMFDPKPTAPAEVRGPFDTIETSVPGIHICSELPRTAAITQNLAIIRSLTSPLGEHGLANTYVLTGY
;
A
#
# COMPACT_ATOMS: atom_id res chain seq x y z
N MET A 1 74.88 -4.02 -10.94
CA MET A 1 73.70 -4.89 -11.19
C MET A 1 73.41 -5.71 -9.95
N PRO A 2 72.21 -5.63 -9.33
CA PRO A 2 71.84 -6.50 -8.21
C PRO A 2 71.34 -7.86 -8.72
N ALA A 3 71.67 -8.94 -8.01
CA ALA A 3 71.29 -10.31 -8.38
C ALA A 3 69.77 -10.56 -8.22
N PRO A 4 69.15 -11.45 -9.02
CA PRO A 4 67.73 -11.76 -8.93
C PRO A 4 67.40 -12.50 -7.61
N ARG A 5 66.38 -12.03 -6.88
CA ARG A 5 65.87 -12.69 -5.67
C ARG A 5 65.06 -13.93 -6.07
N VAL A 6 65.46 -15.10 -5.59
CA VAL A 6 64.70 -16.35 -5.72
C VAL A 6 63.54 -16.32 -4.71
N ILE A 7 62.30 -16.39 -5.19
CA ILE A 7 61.10 -16.51 -4.35
C ILE A 7 60.98 -17.97 -3.92
N PRO A 8 60.91 -18.30 -2.62
CA PRO A 8 60.74 -19.68 -2.19
C PRO A 8 59.35 -20.20 -2.58
N PRO A 9 59.21 -21.49 -2.93
CA PRO A 9 57.91 -22.07 -3.24
C PRO A 9 56.99 -22.02 -2.03
N VAL A 10 55.77 -21.50 -2.22
CA VAL A 10 54.72 -21.52 -1.20
C VAL A 10 54.32 -22.98 -0.95
N PRO A 11 54.35 -23.48 0.30
CA PRO A 11 53.97 -24.86 0.57
C PRO A 11 52.47 -25.05 0.30
N VAL A 12 52.15 -25.90 -0.68
CA VAL A 12 50.77 -26.31 -0.95
C VAL A 12 50.35 -27.29 0.14
N ARG A 13 49.52 -26.82 1.08
CA ARG A 13 48.99 -27.67 2.15
C ARG A 13 47.80 -28.46 1.62
N LEU A 14 47.98 -29.77 1.43
CA LEU A 14 46.89 -30.66 1.04
C LEU A 14 45.79 -30.65 2.12
N PRO A 15 44.51 -30.66 1.73
CA PRO A 15 43.41 -30.71 2.68
C PRO A 15 43.51 -31.97 3.53
N THR A 16 43.39 -31.80 4.85
CA THR A 16 43.35 -32.94 5.76
C THR A 16 42.00 -33.67 5.63
N ARG A 17 41.96 -34.96 5.96
CA ARG A 17 40.71 -35.74 6.03
C ARG A 17 39.60 -35.02 6.81
N ARG A 18 39.96 -34.34 7.89
CA ARG A 18 39.04 -33.55 8.71
C ARG A 18 38.46 -32.37 7.93
N SER A 19 39.31 -31.63 7.20
CA SER A 19 38.89 -30.51 6.35
C SER A 19 37.96 -30.98 5.22
N SER A 20 38.25 -32.11 4.58
CA SER A 20 37.39 -32.69 3.55
C SER A 20 36.02 -33.09 4.09
N LEU A 21 35.97 -33.70 5.28
CA LEU A 21 34.71 -34.05 5.95
C LEU A 21 33.91 -32.82 6.37
N GLN A 22 34.58 -31.79 6.91
CA GLN A 22 33.93 -30.54 7.29
C GLN A 22 33.32 -29.83 6.07
N CYS A 23 34.05 -29.75 4.95
CA CYS A 23 33.49 -29.19 3.71
C CYS A 23 32.29 -30.00 3.19
N GLY A 24 32.36 -31.34 3.24
CA GLY A 24 31.26 -32.21 2.81
C GLY A 24 30.00 -32.04 3.67
N LEU A 25 30.14 -32.00 5.00
CA LEU A 25 29.04 -31.76 5.93
C LEU A 25 28.42 -30.37 5.77
N SER A 26 29.23 -29.33 5.55
CA SER A 26 28.75 -27.98 5.27
C SER A 26 27.97 -27.91 3.96
N ALA A 27 28.46 -28.55 2.90
CA ALA A 27 27.77 -28.64 1.62
C ALA A 27 26.43 -29.38 1.73
N LEU A 28 26.40 -30.49 2.48
CA LEU A 28 25.17 -31.26 2.72
C LEU A 28 24.14 -30.44 3.50
N SER A 29 24.59 -29.68 4.51
CA SER A 29 23.73 -28.82 5.34
C SER A 29 23.15 -27.66 4.52
N ALA A 30 23.96 -27.04 3.65
CA ALA A 30 23.49 -26.02 2.72
C ALA A 30 22.46 -26.59 1.72
N PHE A 31 22.70 -27.80 1.20
CA PHE A 31 21.80 -28.46 0.26
C PHE A 31 20.47 -28.88 0.91
N ALA A 32 20.50 -29.32 2.17
CA ALA A 32 19.30 -29.61 2.95
C ALA A 32 18.45 -28.35 3.23
N GLY A 33 19.09 -27.18 3.34
CA GLY A 33 18.41 -25.89 3.55
C GLY A 33 17.79 -25.27 2.30
N LEU A 34 18.21 -25.66 1.09
CA LEU A 34 17.70 -25.14 -0.18
C LEU A 34 16.16 -25.22 -0.33
N PRO A 35 15.48 -26.34 -0.02
CA PRO A 35 14.02 -26.40 -0.08
C PRO A 35 13.33 -25.42 0.89
N VAL A 36 13.88 -25.17 2.08
CA VAL A 36 13.34 -24.19 3.04
C VAL A 36 13.49 -22.76 2.51
N ILE A 37 14.67 -22.44 1.96
CA ILE A 37 14.94 -21.13 1.35
C ILE A 37 14.03 -20.91 0.13
N ARG A 38 13.81 -21.94 -0.70
CA ARG A 38 12.90 -21.88 -1.84
C ARG A 38 11.43 -21.73 -1.42
N ALA A 39 11.01 -22.40 -0.35
CA ALA A 39 9.66 -22.25 0.19
C ALA A 39 9.44 -20.84 0.74
N ALA A 40 10.40 -20.29 1.48
CA ALA A 40 10.36 -18.91 1.98
C ALA A 40 10.31 -17.86 0.84
N ALA A 41 11.07 -18.10 -0.24
CA ALA A 41 11.02 -17.25 -1.44
C ALA A 41 9.68 -17.35 -2.19
N ARG A 42 9.00 -18.51 -2.15
CA ARG A 42 7.71 -18.73 -2.81
C ARG A 42 6.52 -18.20 -2.01
N SER A 43 6.62 -18.13 -0.68
CA SER A 43 5.67 -17.42 0.18
C SER A 43 5.75 -15.90 0.02
N ALA A 44 6.86 -15.38 -0.49
CA ALA A 44 6.96 -13.99 -0.97
C ALA A 44 6.35 -13.84 -2.38
N ALA A 45 5.27 -14.57 -2.68
CA ALA A 45 4.46 -14.30 -3.86
C ALA A 45 4.08 -12.82 -3.83
N ALA A 46 4.68 -12.04 -4.73
CA ALA A 46 4.38 -10.63 -4.86
C ALA A 46 2.87 -10.49 -4.98
N ALA A 47 2.26 -9.78 -4.03
CA ALA A 47 0.82 -9.55 -4.05
C ALA A 47 0.45 -9.02 -5.44
N GLN A 48 -0.59 -9.59 -6.04
CA GLN A 48 -1.09 -9.11 -7.33
C GLN A 48 -1.29 -7.60 -7.23
N PRO A 49 -0.74 -6.80 -8.17
CA PRO A 49 -0.88 -5.36 -8.11
C PRO A 49 -2.38 -5.01 -8.16
N ARG A 50 -2.85 -4.27 -7.16
CA ARG A 50 -4.23 -3.81 -7.11
C ARG A 50 -4.35 -2.60 -8.04
N SER A 51 -5.30 -2.64 -8.97
CA SER A 51 -5.68 -1.46 -9.76
C SER A 51 -6.60 -0.56 -8.92
N CYS A 52 -6.42 0.76 -9.05
CA CYS A 52 -7.25 1.77 -8.40
C CYS A 52 -7.70 2.78 -9.45
N ILE A 53 -8.98 3.17 -9.41
CA ILE A 53 -9.54 4.24 -10.23
C ILE A 53 -9.83 5.41 -9.28
N LEU A 54 -9.21 6.57 -9.56
CA LEU A 54 -9.52 7.81 -8.87
C LEU A 54 -10.51 8.61 -9.71
N LEU A 55 -11.70 8.85 -9.15
CA LEU A 55 -12.67 9.80 -9.70
C LEU A 55 -12.51 11.14 -8.97
N TRP A 56 -11.90 12.11 -9.64
CA TRP A 56 -11.67 13.45 -9.11
C TRP A 56 -12.73 14.42 -9.65
N LEU A 57 -13.63 14.90 -8.78
CA LEU A 57 -14.80 15.72 -9.17
C LEU A 57 -14.51 17.23 -9.01
N ASP A 58 -13.47 17.72 -9.68
CA ASP A 58 -13.16 19.15 -9.67
C ASP A 58 -14.27 19.96 -10.38
N GLY A 59 -14.86 20.93 -9.68
CA GLY A 59 -16.06 21.65 -10.14
C GLY A 59 -17.36 20.84 -10.14
N GLY A 60 -17.36 19.64 -9.55
CA GLY A 60 -18.56 18.81 -9.39
C GLY A 60 -19.47 19.25 -8.23
N PRO A 61 -20.49 18.43 -7.89
CA PRO A 61 -21.35 18.70 -6.74
C PRO A 61 -20.55 18.72 -5.43
N SER A 62 -21.01 19.51 -4.47
CA SER A 62 -20.36 19.63 -3.16
C SER A 62 -20.56 18.37 -2.31
N HIS A 63 -19.79 18.24 -1.22
CA HIS A 63 -19.98 17.13 -0.28
C HIS A 63 -21.37 17.12 0.35
N LEU A 64 -22.02 18.29 0.50
CA LEU A 64 -23.36 18.46 1.05
C LEU A 64 -24.42 17.85 0.15
N GLU A 65 -24.22 17.94 -1.16
CA GLU A 65 -25.13 17.42 -2.19
C GLU A 65 -24.81 15.96 -2.57
N MET A 66 -23.82 15.35 -1.89
CA MET A 66 -23.42 13.96 -2.11
C MET A 66 -23.42 13.14 -0.83
N PHE A 67 -22.25 12.99 -0.20
CA PHE A 67 -21.97 11.96 0.79
C PHE A 67 -22.00 12.47 2.23
N ASP A 68 -22.11 13.78 2.46
CA ASP A 68 -22.17 14.39 3.80
C ASP A 68 -23.23 15.50 3.87
N PRO A 69 -24.52 15.16 3.62
CA PRO A 69 -25.59 16.13 3.78
C PRO A 69 -25.70 16.57 5.24
N LYS A 70 -26.10 17.83 5.45
CA LYS A 70 -26.31 18.42 6.79
C LYS A 70 -27.80 18.70 7.03
N PRO A 71 -28.65 17.69 7.19
CA PRO A 71 -30.11 17.87 7.24
C PRO A 71 -30.57 18.80 8.38
N THR A 72 -29.78 18.90 9.46
CA THR A 72 -30.07 19.74 10.62
C THR A 72 -29.51 21.17 10.49
N ALA A 73 -28.72 21.47 9.46
CA ALA A 73 -28.20 22.81 9.23
C ALA A 73 -29.26 23.71 8.55
N PRO A 74 -29.14 25.04 8.64
CA PRO A 74 -30.03 25.97 7.94
C PRO A 74 -30.08 25.70 6.43
N ALA A 75 -31.20 26.01 5.77
CA ALA A 75 -31.42 25.74 4.35
C ALA A 75 -30.35 26.39 3.46
N GLU A 76 -29.88 27.57 3.85
CA GLU A 76 -28.83 28.34 3.18
C GLU A 76 -27.46 27.66 3.25
N VAL A 77 -27.27 26.75 4.22
CA VAL A 77 -26.02 25.99 4.41
C VAL A 77 -26.15 24.60 3.80
N ARG A 78 -27.22 23.85 4.13
CA ARG A 78 -27.35 22.44 3.72
C ARG A 78 -27.66 22.24 2.23
N GLY A 79 -28.10 23.30 1.55
CA GLY A 79 -28.53 23.25 0.17
C GLY A 79 -29.99 22.79 0.02
N PRO A 80 -30.46 22.62 -1.23
CA PRO A 80 -31.87 22.39 -1.53
C PRO A 80 -32.31 20.92 -1.44
N PHE A 81 -31.36 19.98 -1.41
CA PHE A 81 -31.65 18.55 -1.47
C PHE A 81 -31.88 17.95 -0.09
N ASP A 82 -32.78 16.98 -0.04
CA ASP A 82 -33.06 16.20 1.16
C ASP A 82 -32.11 15.00 1.28
N THR A 83 -32.28 14.22 2.34
CA THR A 83 -31.51 13.02 2.60
C THR A 83 -32.34 11.76 2.39
N ILE A 84 -31.69 10.68 1.98
CA ILE A 84 -32.28 9.35 1.87
C ILE A 84 -31.50 8.37 2.76
N GLU A 85 -32.22 7.42 3.39
CA GLU A 85 -31.60 6.28 4.06
C GLU A 85 -30.88 5.39 3.05
N THR A 86 -29.76 4.81 3.47
CA THR A 86 -29.01 3.86 2.66
C THR A 86 -29.31 2.42 3.04
N SER A 87 -28.74 1.46 2.30
CA SER A 87 -28.78 0.05 2.65
C SER A 87 -28.14 -0.30 4.01
N VAL A 88 -27.36 0.62 4.60
CA VAL A 88 -26.76 0.48 5.92
C VAL A 88 -27.53 1.37 6.92
N PRO A 89 -28.20 0.78 7.94
CA PRO A 89 -28.96 1.54 8.92
C PRO A 89 -28.12 2.62 9.61
N GLY A 90 -28.71 3.82 9.76
CA GLY A 90 -28.06 4.98 10.36
C GLY A 90 -27.21 5.81 9.41
N ILE A 91 -26.88 5.31 8.20
CA ILE A 91 -26.19 6.09 7.17
C ILE A 91 -27.22 6.73 6.23
N HIS A 92 -27.10 8.04 6.06
CA HIS A 92 -27.91 8.86 5.14
C HIS A 92 -27.01 9.60 4.16
N ILE A 93 -27.41 9.69 2.90
CA ILE A 93 -26.75 10.49 1.85
C ILE A 93 -27.79 11.36 1.11
N CYS A 94 -27.36 12.18 0.14
CA CYS A 94 -28.27 13.01 -0.66
C CYS A 94 -29.34 12.18 -1.40
N SER A 95 -30.59 12.67 -1.45
CA SER A 95 -31.72 12.03 -2.12
C SER A 95 -31.51 11.77 -3.61
N GLU A 96 -30.66 12.56 -4.26
CA GLU A 96 -30.34 12.45 -5.69
C GLU A 96 -29.40 11.27 -6.03
N LEU A 97 -28.96 10.49 -5.03
CA LEU A 97 -28.07 9.35 -5.21
C LEU A 97 -28.71 7.99 -4.85
N PRO A 98 -29.93 7.66 -5.34
CA PRO A 98 -30.66 6.46 -4.89
C PRO A 98 -29.93 5.15 -5.23
N ARG A 99 -29.23 5.10 -6.38
CA ARG A 99 -28.43 3.93 -6.78
C ARG A 99 -27.20 3.74 -5.89
N THR A 100 -26.61 4.82 -5.42
CA THR A 100 -25.47 4.79 -4.49
C THR A 100 -25.93 4.39 -3.09
N ALA A 101 -27.08 4.92 -2.64
CA ALA A 101 -27.69 4.56 -1.36
C ALA A 101 -27.94 3.06 -1.26
N ALA A 102 -28.40 2.43 -2.34
CA ALA A 102 -28.67 0.99 -2.41
C ALA A 102 -27.43 0.09 -2.28
N ILE A 103 -26.23 0.61 -2.53
CA ILE A 103 -24.96 -0.15 -2.51
C ILE A 103 -24.01 0.28 -1.39
N THR A 104 -24.48 1.06 -0.41
CA THR A 104 -23.64 1.67 0.63
C THR A 104 -22.92 0.64 1.51
N GLN A 105 -23.44 -0.60 1.61
CA GLN A 105 -22.76 -1.73 2.26
C GLN A 105 -21.42 -2.11 1.61
N ASN A 106 -21.18 -1.67 0.37
CA ASN A 106 -19.93 -1.88 -0.37
C ASN A 106 -19.03 -0.64 -0.38
N LEU A 107 -19.42 0.43 0.32
CA LEU A 107 -18.72 1.72 0.30
C LEU A 107 -18.09 2.00 1.66
N ALA A 108 -16.94 2.66 1.64
CA ALA A 108 -16.38 3.33 2.81
C ALA A 108 -16.55 4.84 2.62
N ILE A 109 -17.43 5.45 3.41
CA ILE A 109 -17.68 6.90 3.36
C ILE A 109 -16.80 7.58 4.41
N ILE A 110 -15.98 8.54 3.99
CA ILE A 110 -15.10 9.32 4.87
C ILE A 110 -15.61 10.75 4.96
N ARG A 111 -16.06 11.16 6.16
CA ARG A 111 -16.58 12.51 6.46
C ARG A 111 -15.69 13.33 7.40
N SER A 112 -14.55 12.76 7.79
CA SER A 112 -13.64 13.34 8.79
C SER A 112 -12.51 14.17 8.17
N LEU A 113 -12.49 14.35 6.85
CA LEU A 113 -11.46 15.11 6.17
C LEU A 113 -11.70 16.61 6.38
N THR A 114 -10.74 17.29 6.97
CA THR A 114 -10.75 18.74 7.19
C THR A 114 -9.36 19.30 6.91
N SER A 115 -9.29 20.57 6.51
CA SER A 115 -8.04 21.26 6.20
C SER A 115 -8.17 22.74 6.55
N PRO A 116 -7.09 23.39 7.04
CA PRO A 116 -7.06 24.83 7.22
C PRO A 116 -6.82 25.61 5.91
N LEU A 117 -6.60 24.92 4.79
CA LEU A 117 -6.29 25.53 3.50
C LEU A 117 -7.57 26.10 2.85
N GLY A 118 -7.60 27.41 2.67
CA GLY A 118 -8.70 28.13 2.00
C GLY A 118 -8.52 28.33 0.49
N GLU A 119 -7.54 27.66 -0.12
CA GLU A 119 -7.23 27.78 -1.55
C GLU A 119 -7.31 26.41 -2.21
N HIS A 120 -8.02 26.33 -3.35
CA HIS A 120 -8.38 25.08 -3.99
C HIS A 120 -7.17 24.30 -4.52
N GLY A 121 -6.21 24.96 -5.17
CA GLY A 121 -5.02 24.30 -5.72
C GLY A 121 -4.12 23.65 -4.66
N LEU A 122 -3.90 24.34 -3.55
CA LEU A 122 -3.17 23.86 -2.39
C LEU A 122 -3.94 22.72 -1.70
N ALA A 123 -5.25 22.85 -1.53
CA ALA A 123 -6.06 21.77 -0.98
C ALA A 123 -6.02 20.50 -1.86
N ASN A 124 -6.08 20.67 -3.19
CA ASN A 124 -5.98 19.55 -4.13
C ASN A 124 -4.61 18.86 -4.03
N THR A 125 -3.53 19.64 -3.98
CA THR A 125 -2.18 19.11 -3.81
C THR A 125 -2.06 18.34 -2.50
N TYR A 126 -2.53 18.92 -1.40
CA TYR A 126 -2.48 18.31 -0.07
C TYR A 126 -3.23 16.96 -0.02
N VAL A 127 -4.42 16.87 -0.61
CA VAL A 127 -5.21 15.63 -0.62
C VAL A 127 -4.59 14.55 -1.51
N LEU A 128 -3.98 14.93 -2.64
CA LEU A 128 -3.43 13.96 -3.60
C LEU A 128 -2.02 13.48 -3.24
N THR A 129 -1.22 14.30 -2.55
CA THR A 129 0.17 13.99 -2.22
C THR A 129 0.40 13.71 -0.73
N GLY A 130 -0.45 14.25 0.14
CA GLY A 130 -0.28 14.22 1.60
C GLY A 130 0.70 15.27 2.16
N TYR A 131 1.19 16.20 1.33
CA TYR A 131 2.16 17.26 1.70
C TYR A 131 1.68 18.65 1.30
#